data_AF-A0A0L0FIW0-F1
#
_entry.id   AF-A0A0L0FIW0-F1
#
_cell.length_a   1.000
_cell.length_b   1.000
_cell.length_c   1.000
_cell.angle_alpha   90.00
_cell.angle_beta   90.00
_cell.angle_gamma   90.00
#
_symmetry.space_group_name_H-M   'P 1'
#
loop_
_entity.id
_entity.type
_entity.pdbx_description
1 polymer ?
#
loop_
_entity_poly.entity_id
_entity_poly.type
_entity_poly.pdbx_seq_one_letter_code
_entity_poly.pdbx_strand_id
1 'polypeptide(L)'
;MLDESILAMGCETLQYLFRDWFGEGIFAVDGHQWKVQRKTSSHIFTTKSLREEMAPVFVDHIEEGVRTLGKAADSGEVVNITQFFLNLTMNTFGQIAFGVDLS
;
A
#
# COMPACT_ATOMS: atom_id res chain seq x y z
N MET A 1 20.20 3.07 34.32
CA MET A 1 20.72 3.91 33.23
C MET A 1 20.59 3.07 31.97
N LEU A 2 19.37 3.01 31.42
CA LEU A 2 19.13 2.37 30.14
C LEU A 2 19.59 3.37 29.08
N ASP A 3 20.45 2.89 28.20
CA ASP A 3 21.20 3.68 27.23
C ASP A 3 20.26 4.37 26.22
N GLU A 4 20.28 5.71 26.19
CA GLU A 4 19.55 6.52 25.21
C GLU A 4 19.96 6.17 23.75
N SER A 5 21.12 5.53 23.54
CA SER A 5 21.56 5.04 22.23
C SER A 5 20.64 3.94 21.66
N ILE A 6 20.06 3.08 22.51
CA ILE A 6 19.15 2.01 22.06
C ILE A 6 17.80 2.58 21.62
N LEU A 7 17.35 3.67 22.28
CA LEU A 7 16.13 4.36 21.91
C LEU A 7 16.29 5.17 20.61
N ALA A 8 17.47 5.80 20.41
CA ALA A 8 17.80 6.52 19.19
C ALA A 8 17.95 5.60 17.96
N MET A 9 18.52 4.41 18.15
CA MET A 9 18.73 3.40 17.10
C MET A 9 17.42 2.93 16.45
N GLY A 10 16.32 2.87 17.22
CA GLY A 10 15.01 2.46 16.70
C GLY A 10 14.38 3.46 15.75
N CYS A 11 14.61 4.77 15.96
CA CYS A 11 14.08 5.85 15.11
C CYS A 11 14.87 5.97 13.79
N GLU A 12 16.20 5.77 13.86
CA GLU A 12 17.08 5.86 12.69
C GLU A 12 16.99 4.64 11.76
N THR A 13 16.68 3.45 12.28
CA THR A 13 16.68 2.21 11.47
C THR A 13 15.70 2.29 10.30
N LEU A 14 14.48 2.79 10.53
CA LEU A 14 13.46 2.83 9.49
C LEU A 14 13.81 3.85 8.40
N GLN A 15 14.31 5.01 8.80
CA GLN A 15 14.80 6.02 7.86
C GLN A 15 15.96 5.48 7.02
N TYR A 16 16.94 4.83 7.65
CA TYR A 16 18.09 4.26 6.95
C TYR A 16 17.66 3.19 5.93
N LEU A 17 16.75 2.30 6.31
CA LEU A 17 16.25 1.25 5.42
C LEU A 17 15.50 1.81 4.20
N PHE A 18 14.70 2.87 4.40
CA PHE A 18 13.84 3.40 3.35
C PHE A 18 14.50 4.53 2.53
N ARG A 19 15.58 5.15 3.02
CA ARG A 19 16.24 6.27 2.34
C ARG A 19 16.76 5.91 0.95
N ASP A 20 17.31 4.72 0.76
CA ASP A 20 17.85 4.32 -0.56
C ASP A 20 16.75 4.12 -1.61
N TRP A 21 15.54 3.74 -1.18
CA TRP A 21 14.41 3.46 -2.07
C TRP A 21 13.52 4.68 -2.27
N PHE A 22 13.23 5.39 -1.18
CA PHE A 22 12.25 6.49 -1.14
C PHE A 22 12.90 7.88 -1.00
N GLY A 23 14.23 7.97 -0.90
CA GLY A 23 14.95 9.23 -0.73
C GLY A 23 14.53 9.94 0.54
N GLU A 24 14.08 11.19 0.40
CA GLU A 24 13.48 11.98 1.49
C GLU A 24 11.93 11.88 1.51
N GLY A 25 11.37 10.80 0.97
CA GLY A 25 9.94 10.54 0.97
C GLY A 25 9.38 10.29 2.38
N ILE A 26 8.05 10.28 2.47
CA ILE A 26 7.31 10.31 3.75
C ILE A 26 7.63 9.14 4.71
N PHE A 27 8.15 8.02 4.19
CA PHE A 27 8.57 6.86 4.98
C PHE A 27 10.02 6.93 5.48
N ALA A 28 10.81 7.86 4.96
CA ALA A 28 12.26 7.96 5.18
C ALA A 28 12.68 9.24 5.94
N VAL A 29 11.73 10.08 6.34
CA VAL A 29 11.98 11.35 7.06
C VAL A 29 11.12 11.46 8.32
N ASP A 30 11.61 12.20 9.31
CA ASP A 30 10.91 12.50 10.57
C ASP A 30 10.67 14.02 10.79
N GLY A 31 9.99 14.34 11.89
CA GLY A 31 9.85 15.70 12.39
C GLY A 31 9.08 16.63 11.47
N HIS A 32 9.65 17.81 11.19
CA HIS A 32 8.98 18.84 10.40
C HIS A 32 8.73 18.39 8.95
N GLN A 33 9.71 17.73 8.32
CA GLN A 33 9.59 17.25 6.95
C GLN A 33 8.46 16.22 6.81
N TRP A 34 8.43 15.23 7.70
CA TRP A 34 7.33 14.25 7.77
C TRP A 34 5.97 14.92 7.96
N LYS A 35 5.88 15.90 8.88
CA LYS A 35 4.61 16.60 9.18
C LYS A 35 4.08 17.35 7.96
N VAL A 36 4.95 18.01 7.20
CA VAL A 36 4.58 18.71 5.95
C VAL A 36 4.10 17.70 4.91
N GLN A 37 4.87 16.64 4.65
CA GLN A 37 4.50 15.63 3.65
C GLN A 37 3.19 14.91 4.01
N ARG A 38 3.03 14.49 5.27
CA ARG A 38 1.80 13.87 5.76
C ARG A 38 0.59 14.77 5.62
N LYS A 39 0.73 16.06 5.93
CA LYS A 39 -0.36 17.02 5.75
C LYS A 39 -0.76 17.10 4.28
N THR A 40 0.21 17.22 3.37
CA THR A 40 -0.06 17.25 1.93
C THR A 40 -0.73 15.96 1.45
N SER A 41 -0.18 14.79 1.78
CA SER A 41 -0.74 13.49 1.37
C SER A 41 -2.12 13.20 1.97
N SER A 42 -2.43 13.73 3.16
CA SER A 42 -3.75 13.52 3.79
C SER A 42 -4.91 14.06 2.97
N HIS A 43 -4.66 15.06 2.11
CA HIS A 43 -5.67 15.61 1.21
C HIS A 43 -6.04 14.68 0.05
N ILE A 44 -5.21 13.66 -0.23
CA ILE A 44 -5.53 12.61 -1.21
C ILE A 44 -6.56 11.65 -0.60
N PHE A 45 -6.41 11.30 0.68
CA PHE A 45 -7.26 10.32 1.36
C PHE A 45 -8.46 10.96 2.07
N THR A 46 -9.29 11.70 1.33
CA THR A 46 -10.56 12.21 1.87
C THR A 46 -11.64 11.13 1.84
N THR A 47 -12.67 11.24 2.70
CA THR A 47 -13.84 10.36 2.63
C THR A 47 -14.48 10.33 1.25
N LYS A 48 -14.48 11.48 0.56
CA LYS A 48 -14.98 11.60 -0.80
C LYS A 48 -14.11 10.79 -1.78
N SER A 49 -12.80 11.03 -1.81
CA SER A 49 -11.89 10.29 -2.71
C SER A 49 -11.93 8.78 -2.42
N LEU A 50 -11.92 8.36 -1.16
CA LEU A 50 -12.05 6.95 -0.78
C LEU A 50 -13.36 6.33 -1.31
N ARG A 51 -14.49 7.02 -1.20
CA ARG A 51 -15.81 6.50 -1.59
C ARG A 51 -16.07 6.57 -3.09
N GLU A 52 -15.71 7.68 -3.72
CA GLU A 52 -16.12 7.99 -5.09
C GLU A 52 -15.04 7.67 -6.12
N GLU A 53 -13.77 7.64 -5.73
CA GLU A 53 -12.64 7.41 -6.65
C GLU A 53 -12.00 6.04 -6.40
N MET A 54 -11.66 5.72 -5.15
CA MET A 54 -10.93 4.48 -4.82
C MET A 54 -11.83 3.24 -4.72
N ALA A 55 -13.00 3.36 -4.06
CA ALA A 55 -13.90 2.23 -3.84
C ALA A 55 -14.41 1.57 -5.14
N PRO A 56 -14.77 2.29 -6.22
CA PRO A 56 -15.14 1.67 -7.47
C PRO A 56 -14.03 0.77 -8.04
N VAL A 57 -12.79 1.27 -8.06
CA VAL A 57 -11.63 0.50 -8.54
C VAL A 57 -11.39 -0.75 -7.69
N PHE A 58 -11.59 -0.67 -6.37
CA PHE A 58 -11.55 -1.84 -5.48
C PHE A 58 -12.63 -2.86 -5.84
N VAL A 59 -13.86 -2.43 -6.06
CA VAL A 59 -14.98 -3.33 -6.41
C VAL A 59 -14.69 -4.04 -7.73
N ASP A 60 -14.26 -3.32 -8.75
CA ASP A 60 -13.97 -3.87 -10.08
C ASP A 60 -12.93 -5.01 -10.00
N HIS A 61 -11.83 -4.80 -9.27
CA HIS A 61 -10.80 -5.82 -9.08
C HIS A 61 -11.27 -6.99 -8.22
N ILE A 62 -12.10 -6.74 -7.20
CA ILE A 62 -12.68 -7.82 -6.38
C ILE A 62 -13.58 -8.69 -7.24
N GLU A 63 -14.43 -8.10 -8.09
CA GLU A 63 -15.30 -8.85 -9.00
C GLU A 63 -14.48 -9.71 -9.96
N GLU A 64 -13.36 -9.19 -10.48
CA GLU A 64 -12.43 -9.98 -11.28
C GLU A 64 -11.77 -11.12 -10.51
N GLY A 65 -11.33 -10.84 -9.28
CA GLY A 65 -10.78 -11.86 -8.38
C GLY A 65 -11.79 -12.97 -8.10
N VAL A 66 -13.06 -12.62 -7.85
CA VAL A 66 -14.15 -13.59 -7.65
C VAL A 66 -14.39 -14.42 -8.91
N ARG A 67 -14.38 -13.82 -10.11
CA ARG A 67 -14.47 -14.59 -11.37
C ARG A 67 -13.32 -15.58 -11.52
N THR A 68 -12.11 -15.18 -11.17
CA THR A 68 -10.92 -16.04 -11.23
C THR A 68 -11.03 -17.22 -10.26
N LEU A 69 -11.44 -16.95 -9.01
CA LEU A 69 -11.67 -18.00 -8.01
C LEU A 69 -12.81 -18.94 -8.40
N GLY A 70 -13.87 -18.42 -9.04
CA GLY A 70 -14.98 -19.24 -9.56
C GLY A 70 -14.50 -20.25 -10.60
N LYS A 71 -13.67 -19.82 -11.55
CA LYS A 71 -13.08 -20.73 -12.56
C LYS A 71 -12.20 -21.81 -11.92
N ALA A 72 -11.39 -21.44 -10.93
CA ALA A 72 -10.55 -22.39 -10.21
C ALA A 72 -11.39 -23.39 -9.39
N ALA A 73 -12.50 -22.95 -8.82
CA ALA A 73 -13.43 -23.81 -8.11
C ALA A 73 -14.09 -24.83 -9.07
N ASP A 74 -14.53 -24.39 -10.24
CA ASP A 74 -15.15 -25.26 -11.25
C ASP A 74 -14.17 -26.30 -11.82
N SER A 75 -12.88 -25.95 -11.95
CA SER A 75 -11.83 -26.86 -12.43
C SER A 75 -11.23 -27.75 -11.33
N GLY A 76 -11.54 -27.49 -10.06
CA GLY A 76 -10.92 -28.15 -8.91
C GLY A 76 -9.44 -27.77 -8.72
N GLU A 77 -9.01 -26.63 -9.26
CA GLU A 77 -7.65 -26.13 -9.16
C GLU A 77 -7.33 -25.63 -7.74
N VAL A 78 -6.15 -26.01 -7.23
CA VAL A 78 -5.66 -25.52 -5.94
C VAL A 78 -5.10 -24.11 -6.11
N VAL A 79 -5.72 -23.14 -5.44
CA VAL A 79 -5.29 -21.74 -5.48
C VAL A 79 -4.33 -21.43 -4.34
N ASN A 80 -3.19 -20.81 -4.67
CA ASN A 80 -2.34 -20.16 -3.66
C ASN A 80 -2.97 -18.84 -3.21
N ILE A 81 -3.61 -18.85 -2.04
CA ILE A 81 -4.36 -17.70 -1.54
C ILE A 81 -3.46 -16.49 -1.22
N THR A 82 -2.20 -16.71 -0.84
CA THR A 82 -1.25 -15.63 -0.57
C THR A 82 -0.89 -14.89 -1.86
N GLN A 83 -0.59 -15.64 -2.93
CA GLN A 83 -0.32 -15.03 -4.24
C GLN A 83 -1.55 -14.31 -4.79
N PHE A 84 -2.73 -14.90 -4.61
CA PHE A 84 -4.00 -14.30 -5.03
C PHE A 84 -4.22 -12.92 -4.38
N PHE A 85 -4.11 -12.83 -3.05
CA PHE A 85 -4.29 -11.55 -2.36
C PHE A 85 -3.16 -10.56 -2.65
N LEU A 86 -1.93 -11.02 -2.85
CA LEU A 86 -0.83 -10.17 -3.27
C LEU A 86 -1.14 -9.52 -4.63
N ASN A 87 -1.56 -10.32 -5.62
CA ASN A 87 -1.92 -9.80 -6.95
C ASN A 87 -3.12 -8.86 -6.87
N LEU A 88 -4.17 -9.25 -6.15
CA LEU A 88 -5.37 -8.42 -5.97
C LEU A 88 -5.00 -7.05 -5.39
N THR A 89 -4.27 -7.02 -4.28
CA THR A 89 -3.91 -5.77 -3.61
C THR A 89 -2.94 -4.92 -4.43
N MET A 90 -1.96 -5.53 -5.09
CA MET A 90 -0.99 -4.81 -5.94
C MET A 90 -1.63 -4.22 -7.18
N ASN A 91 -2.49 -4.96 -7.88
CA ASN A 91 -3.17 -4.48 -9.08
C ASN A 91 -4.11 -3.32 -8.74
N THR A 92 -4.93 -3.49 -7.69
CA THR A 92 -5.82 -2.44 -7.22
C THR A 92 -5.06 -1.20 -6.76
N PHE A 93 -3.96 -1.36 -6.02
CA PHE A 93 -3.13 -0.24 -5.60
C PHE A 93 -2.45 0.45 -6.79
N GLY A 94 -1.95 -0.32 -7.76
CA GLY A 94 -1.35 0.21 -8.99
C GLY A 94 -2.29 1.14 -9.75
N GLN A 95 -3.56 0.72 -9.90
CA GLN A 95 -4.56 1.52 -10.57
C GLN A 95 -4.96 2.75 -9.74
N ILE A 96 -5.15 2.61 -8.42
CA ILE A 96 -5.53 3.74 -7.56
C ILE A 96 -4.42 4.78 -7.43
N ALA A 97 -3.18 4.35 -7.20
CA ALA A 97 -2.07 5.24 -6.89
C ALA A 97 -1.43 5.84 -8.16
N PHE A 98 -1.40 5.09 -9.26
CA PHE A 98 -0.67 5.46 -10.47
C PHE A 98 -1.53 5.50 -11.74
N GLY A 99 -2.79 5.07 -11.69
CA GLY A 99 -3.63 4.95 -12.88
C GLY A 99 -3.18 3.85 -13.84
N VAL A 100 -2.38 2.90 -13.37
CA VAL A 100 -1.81 1.81 -14.17
C VAL A 100 -2.52 0.51 -13.83
N ASP A 101 -3.06 -0.14 -14.85
CA ASP A 101 -3.53 -1.52 -14.74
C ASP A 101 -2.33 -2.48 -14.84
N LEU A 102 -2.22 -3.38 -13.86
CA LEU A 102 -1.15 -4.37 -13.74
C LEU A 102 -1.63 -5.80 -14.02
N SER A 103 -2.91 -5.96 -14.37
CA SER A 103 -3.55 -7.26 -14.65
C SER A 103 -3.19 -7.89 -16.00
#